data_AF-A0AA39RSL0-F1
#
_entry.id   AF-A0AA39RSL0-F1
#
_cell.length_a   1.000
_cell.length_b   1.000
_cell.length_c   1.000
_cell.angle_alpha   90.00
_cell.angle_beta   90.00
_cell.angle_gamma   90.00
#
_symmetry.space_group_name_H-M   'P 1'
#
loop_
_entity.id
_entity.type
_entity.pdbx_description
1 polymer ?
#
loop_
_entity_poly.entity_id
_entity_poly.type
_entity_poly.pdbx_seq_one_letter_code
_entity_poly.pdbx_strand_id
1 'polypeptide(L)'
;MTTYVSYLVFAENLISWVDDNPAEVIVGLARSNNGQNRSIYLHWVHHDEDDDDFVPKKREDGLLEASNNGQNRTIYLYQVHLGGEDDGFFPKKRADGWLESELGEFFSGCDAKGELSMTVKTCWKDCLLIQGIEIRPKKE
;
A
#
# COMPACT_ATOMS: atom_id res chain seq x y z
N MET A 1 10.03 13.71 -20.01
CA MET A 1 9.91 12.35 -19.44
C MET A 1 9.06 12.50 -18.20
N THR A 2 8.00 11.71 -18.07
CA THR A 2 7.04 11.88 -16.96
C THR A 2 7.15 10.67 -16.04
N THR A 3 7.40 10.93 -14.76
CA THR A 3 7.29 9.93 -13.71
C THR A 3 5.83 9.85 -13.29
N TYR A 4 5.31 8.65 -13.16
CA TYR A 4 3.97 8.39 -12.65
C TYR A 4 4.08 7.67 -11.31
N VAL A 5 3.16 7.97 -10.41
CA VAL A 5 2.98 7.26 -9.14
C VAL A 5 1.69 6.48 -9.24
N SER A 6 1.71 5.21 -8.81
CA SER A 6 0.48 4.43 -8.68
C SER A 6 0.03 4.33 -7.24
N TYR A 7 -1.29 4.36 -7.05
CA TYR A 7 -1.95 4.29 -5.75
C TYR A 7 -2.95 3.15 -5.76
N LEU A 8 -3.00 2.37 -4.69
CA LEU A 8 -4.14 1.50 -4.40
C LEU A 8 -5.20 2.33 -3.70
N VAL A 9 -6.43 2.29 -4.20
CA VAL A 9 -7.58 2.96 -3.58
C VAL A 9 -8.58 1.92 -3.10
N PHE A 10 -8.88 1.98 -1.80
CA PHE A 10 -9.67 0.95 -1.12
C PHE A 10 -10.40 1.51 0.10
N ALA A 11 -11.34 0.74 0.63
CA ALA A 11 -12.07 1.04 1.85
C ALA A 11 -12.09 -0.19 2.75
N GLU A 12 -12.09 0.07 4.05
CA GLU A 12 -12.27 -0.95 5.07
C GLU A 12 -13.76 -1.27 5.20
N ASN A 13 -14.11 -2.55 5.14
CA ASN A 13 -15.44 -3.01 5.51
C ASN A 13 -15.31 -3.69 6.88
N LEU A 14 -15.92 -3.08 7.89
CA LEU A 14 -15.85 -3.50 9.30
C LEU A 14 -16.42 -4.90 9.47
N ILE A 15 -15.58 -5.92 9.42
CA ILE A 15 -15.93 -7.26 9.91
C ILE A 15 -14.80 -7.67 10.85
N SER A 16 -15.17 -7.85 12.12
CA SER A 16 -14.29 -7.90 13.29
C SER A 16 -13.48 -9.19 13.46
N TRP A 17 -13.23 -9.93 12.38
CA TRP A 17 -12.58 -11.26 12.44
C TRP A 17 -11.71 -11.47 11.19
N VAL A 18 -10.75 -10.58 10.99
CA VAL A 18 -9.75 -10.73 9.92
C VAL A 18 -8.64 -11.63 10.46
N ASP A 19 -8.31 -12.72 9.76
CA ASP A 19 -7.09 -13.50 10.06
C ASP A 19 -5.86 -12.59 10.02
N ASP A 20 -4.91 -12.77 10.95
CA ASP A 20 -3.65 -12.00 11.05
C ASP A 20 -2.76 -12.07 9.79
N ASN A 21 -3.10 -12.95 8.84
CA ASN A 21 -2.38 -13.10 7.59
C ASN A 21 -2.52 -11.83 6.73
N PRO A 22 -1.42 -11.15 6.35
CA PRO A 22 -1.50 -9.95 5.54
C PRO A 22 -2.03 -10.23 4.13
N ALA A 23 -2.74 -9.27 3.54
CA ALA A 23 -3.02 -9.30 2.11
C ALA A 23 -1.76 -8.91 1.33
N GLU A 24 -1.35 -9.72 0.36
CA GLU A 24 -0.25 -9.42 -0.55
C GLU A 24 -0.79 -8.76 -1.82
N VAL A 25 -0.32 -7.54 -2.08
CA VAL A 25 -0.57 -6.77 -3.29
C VAL A 25 0.71 -6.75 -4.11
N ILE A 26 0.66 -7.25 -5.35
CA ILE A 26 1.78 -7.22 -6.27
C ILE A 26 1.44 -6.25 -7.38
N VAL A 27 2.30 -5.26 -7.62
CA VAL A 27 2.16 -4.30 -8.73
C VAL A 27 3.40 -4.32 -9.61
N GLY A 28 3.22 -4.27 -10.93
CA GLY A 28 4.34 -4.23 -11.86
C GLY A 28 3.95 -4.13 -13.32
N LEU A 29 4.93 -3.89 -14.18
CA LEU A 29 4.72 -3.79 -15.62
C LEU A 29 4.48 -5.17 -16.23
N ALA A 30 3.30 -5.39 -16.80
CA ALA A 30 2.79 -6.71 -17.20
C ALA A 30 3.68 -7.46 -18.21
N ARG A 31 4.46 -6.72 -19.02
CA ARG A 31 5.34 -7.28 -20.07
C ARG A 31 6.83 -7.25 -19.71
N SER A 32 7.16 -6.84 -18.50
CA SER A 32 8.54 -6.58 -18.11
C SER A 32 9.08 -7.75 -17.29
N ASN A 33 9.83 -8.64 -17.94
CA ASN A 33 10.50 -9.77 -17.28
C ASN A 33 11.70 -9.34 -16.40
N ASN A 34 11.91 -8.05 -16.22
CA ASN A 34 13.04 -7.48 -15.47
C ASN A 34 12.82 -7.47 -13.95
N GLY A 35 11.76 -8.12 -13.44
CA GLY A 35 11.53 -8.26 -12.00
C GLY A 35 11.15 -6.96 -11.29
N GLN A 36 10.60 -5.98 -12.00
CA GLN A 36 10.13 -4.71 -11.41
C GLN A 36 8.82 -4.83 -10.61
N ASN A 37 8.37 -6.05 -10.32
CA ASN A 37 7.20 -6.26 -9.48
C ASN A 37 7.54 -5.89 -8.04
N ARG A 38 6.69 -5.08 -7.42
CA ARG A 38 6.79 -4.72 -6.00
C ARG A 38 5.72 -5.47 -5.24
N SER A 39 6.11 -6.12 -4.15
CA SER A 39 5.17 -6.73 -3.21
C SER A 39 4.87 -5.76 -2.07
N ILE A 40 3.59 -5.61 -1.79
CA ILE A 40 3.06 -4.70 -0.79
C ILE A 40 2.17 -5.51 0.12
N TYR A 41 2.47 -5.52 1.41
CA TYR A 41 1.73 -6.29 2.40
C TYR A 41 0.80 -5.35 3.15
N LEU A 42 -0.51 -5.51 2.99
CA LEU A 42 -1.48 -4.87 3.87
C LEU A 42 -1.55 -5.74 5.13
N HIS A 43 -1.26 -5.17 6.29
CA HIS A 43 -1.30 -5.89 7.56
C HIS A 43 -2.32 -5.23 8.48
N TRP A 44 -3.29 -6.02 8.95
CA TRP A 44 -4.27 -5.54 9.91
C TRP A 44 -3.65 -5.51 11.29
N VAL A 45 -3.84 -4.42 12.02
CA VAL A 45 -3.39 -4.31 13.42
C VAL A 45 -4.62 -4.38 14.32
N HIS A 46 -4.68 -5.38 15.20
CA HIS A 46 -5.72 -5.45 16.22
C HIS A 46 -5.45 -4.43 17.33
N HIS A 47 -6.50 -3.74 17.76
CA HIS A 47 -6.49 -2.94 18.97
C HIS A 47 -6.94 -3.84 20.11
N ASP A 48 -6.06 -4.72 20.59
CA ASP A 48 -6.29 -5.31 21.91
C ASP A 48 -6.05 -4.20 22.93
N GLU A 49 -7.02 -3.95 23.82
CA GLU A 49 -6.97 -2.86 24.82
C GLU A 49 -5.78 -2.98 25.81
N ASP A 50 -5.03 -4.08 25.75
CA ASP A 50 -3.81 -4.33 26.52
C ASP A 50 -2.50 -4.16 25.70
N ASP A 51 -2.60 -3.95 24.38
CA ASP A 51 -1.48 -3.82 23.43
C ASP A 51 -1.34 -2.38 22.90
N ASP A 52 -1.35 -1.41 23.82
CA ASP A 52 -1.03 0.01 23.54
C ASP A 52 0.38 0.22 22.92
N ASP A 53 1.20 -0.83 22.87
CA ASP A 53 2.60 -0.82 22.43
C ASP A 53 2.82 -1.23 20.97
N PHE A 54 1.80 -1.57 20.18
CA PHE A 54 2.00 -1.80 18.73
C PHE A 54 2.23 -0.48 17.99
N VAL A 55 3.46 0.00 18.05
CA VAL A 55 3.97 1.08 17.22
C VAL A 55 5.03 0.49 16.29
N PRO A 56 4.82 0.50 14.96
CA PRO A 56 5.88 0.12 14.04
C PRO A 56 7.13 0.96 14.31
N LYS A 57 8.24 0.32 14.68
CA LYS A 57 9.47 1.02 15.06
C LYS A 57 10.12 1.66 13.83
N LYS A 58 10.42 2.96 13.92
CA LYS A 58 11.21 3.70 12.92
C LYS A 58 12.70 3.50 13.22
N ARG A 59 13.47 3.19 12.17
CA ARG A 59 14.95 3.23 12.15
C ARG A 59 15.44 4.68 12.20
N GLU A 60 16.71 4.88 12.50
CA GLU A 60 17.36 6.21 12.52
C GLU A 60 17.31 6.94 11.17
N ASP A 61 17.19 6.22 10.05
CA ASP A 61 17.07 6.77 8.70
C ASP A 61 15.62 7.16 8.31
N GLY A 62 14.67 7.02 9.24
CA GLY A 62 13.25 7.35 9.04
C GLY A 62 12.41 6.23 8.42
N LEU A 63 13.00 5.08 8.05
CA LEU A 63 12.28 3.91 7.53
C LEU A 63 11.75 3.03 8.66
N LEU A 64 10.60 2.37 8.50
CA LEU A 64 10.17 1.35 9.46
C LEU A 64 11.09 0.12 9.45
N GLU A 65 11.34 -0.44 10.63
CA GLU A 65 12.17 -1.64 10.80
C GLU A 65 11.66 -2.83 9.99
N ALA A 66 10.33 -2.94 9.84
CA ALA A 66 9.65 -3.98 9.08
C ALA A 66 9.67 -3.78 7.54
N SER A 67 10.18 -2.66 7.03
CA SER A 67 10.30 -2.43 5.59
C SER A 67 11.45 -3.28 5.03
N ASN A 68 11.11 -4.42 4.43
CA ASN A 68 12.09 -5.38 3.91
C ASN A 68 12.65 -4.99 2.53
N ASN A 69 13.99 -5.03 2.41
CA ASN A 69 14.79 -5.00 1.18
C ASN A 69 14.21 -4.19 -0.01
N GLY A 70 14.21 -2.86 0.08
CA GLY A 70 14.19 -1.87 -1.03
C GLY A 70 13.05 -1.89 -2.07
N GLN A 71 12.31 -2.99 -2.22
CA GLN A 71 11.28 -3.24 -3.23
C GLN A 71 9.97 -3.71 -2.60
N ASN A 72 10.03 -4.31 -1.40
CA ASN A 72 8.86 -4.76 -0.67
C ASN A 72 8.48 -3.74 0.41
N ARG A 73 7.19 -3.47 0.55
CA ARG A 73 6.66 -2.51 1.53
C ARG A 73 5.56 -3.15 2.36
N THR A 74 5.47 -2.79 3.63
CA THR A 74 4.33 -3.14 4.48
C THR A 74 3.54 -1.87 4.76
N ILE A 75 2.22 -1.96 4.59
CA ILE A 75 1.24 -0.93 4.91
C ILE A 75 0.40 -1.47 6.06
N TYR A 76 0.33 -0.73 7.15
CA TYR A 76 -0.44 -1.08 8.33
C TYR A 76 -1.83 -0.45 8.26
N LEU A 77 -2.85 -1.28 8.40
CA LEU A 77 -4.24 -0.86 8.57
C LEU A 77 -4.50 -0.73 10.07
N TYR A 78 -4.29 0.48 10.60
CA TYR A 78 -4.60 0.84 11.98
C TYR A 78 -5.81 1.76 11.97
N GLN A 79 -6.73 1.57 12.92
CA GLN A 79 -7.97 2.34 13.02
C GLN A 79 -7.65 3.84 12.93
N VAL A 80 -8.14 4.45 11.85
CA VAL A 80 -7.75 5.79 11.36
C VAL A 80 -7.88 6.86 12.45
N HIS A 81 -6.79 7.16 13.14
CA HIS A 81 -6.51 8.36 13.95
C HIS A 81 -4.99 8.42 14.03
N LEU A 82 -4.29 9.37 13.41
CA LEU A 82 -4.35 10.80 13.58
C LEU A 82 -3.77 11.46 12.32
N GLY A 83 -4.08 12.74 12.09
CA GLY A 83 -3.58 13.52 10.96
C GLY A 83 -2.07 13.71 10.93
N GLY A 84 -1.33 12.62 10.68
CA GLY A 84 0.09 12.58 10.43
C GLY A 84 0.40 12.74 8.95
N GLU A 85 1.63 13.18 8.70
CA GLU A 85 2.21 13.27 7.35
C GLU A 85 2.22 11.90 6.68
N ASP A 86 2.21 11.90 5.34
CA ASP A 86 2.30 10.70 4.52
C ASP A 86 3.70 10.06 4.70
N ASP A 87 3.84 9.21 5.72
CA ASP A 87 5.01 8.35 5.88
C ASP A 87 4.91 7.10 4.98
N GLY A 88 3.77 6.97 4.28
CA GLY A 88 3.33 5.90 3.40
C GLY A 88 3.36 4.49 4.00
N PHE A 89 3.52 4.37 5.32
CA PHE A 89 3.30 3.11 6.02
C PHE A 89 1.84 2.96 6.46
N PHE A 90 1.11 4.07 6.53
CA PHE A 90 -0.32 4.09 6.79
C PHE A 90 -1.07 4.63 5.57
N PRO A 91 -2.28 4.11 5.28
CA PRO A 91 -3.12 4.66 4.22
C PRO A 91 -3.58 6.08 4.56
N LYS A 92 -3.60 6.93 3.55
CA LYS A 92 -4.12 8.29 3.66
C LYS A 92 -5.61 8.31 3.38
N LYS A 93 -6.38 8.94 4.28
CA LYS A 93 -7.81 9.18 4.04
C LYS A 93 -8.02 10.32 3.06
N ARG A 94 -8.78 10.05 2.01
CA ARG A 94 -9.18 11.01 0.98
C ARG A 94 -10.44 11.78 1.41
N ALA A 95 -10.67 12.91 0.74
CA ALA A 95 -11.87 13.73 0.96
C ALA A 95 -13.18 13.02 0.58
N ASP A 96 -13.13 12.05 -0.33
CA ASP A 96 -14.25 11.20 -0.76
C ASP A 96 -14.49 10.00 0.17
N GLY A 97 -13.73 9.88 1.26
CA GLY A 97 -13.88 8.84 2.27
C GLY A 97 -13.08 7.55 1.98
N TRP A 98 -12.47 7.42 0.80
CA TRP A 98 -11.61 6.28 0.47
C TRP A 98 -10.24 6.39 1.13
N LEU A 99 -9.56 5.27 1.29
CA LEU A 99 -8.16 5.19 1.68
C LEU A 99 -7.29 5.04 0.43
N GLU A 100 -6.13 5.70 0.42
CA GLU A 100 -5.12 5.50 -0.61
C GLU A 100 -3.74 5.21 -0.04
N SER A 101 -2.99 4.37 -0.74
CA SER A 101 -1.59 4.10 -0.42
C SER A 101 -0.75 4.03 -1.68
N GLU A 102 0.43 4.66 -1.66
CA GLU A 102 1.37 4.64 -2.77
C GLU A 102 2.00 3.25 -2.95
N LEU A 103 1.92 2.74 -4.18
CA LEU A 103 2.53 1.48 -4.61
C LEU A 103 3.89 1.69 -5.33
N GLY A 104 4.24 2.95 -5.57
CA GLY A 104 5.54 3.42 -6.02
C GLY A 104 5.53 4.03 -7.42
N GLU A 105 6.73 4.37 -7.88
CA GLU A 105 6.95 5.15 -9.11
C GLU A 105 7.22 4.29 -10.33
N PHE A 106 6.74 4.76 -11.48
CA PHE A 106 6.90 4.15 -12.80
C PHE A 106 7.29 5.22 -13.80
N PHE A 107 8.24 4.90 -14.68
CA PHE A 107 8.73 5.82 -15.70
C PHE A 107 8.07 5.51 -17.05
N SER A 108 7.43 6.50 -17.67
CA SER A 108 7.01 6.35 -19.07
C SER A 108 8.23 6.57 -19.97
N GLY A 109 8.81 5.49 -20.50
CA GLY A 109 9.78 5.55 -21.60
C GLY A 109 9.11 6.11 -22.87
N CYS A 110 9.90 6.71 -23.75
CA CYS A 110 9.42 7.54 -24.87
C CYS A 110 8.49 6.81 -25.86
N ASP A 111 8.53 5.47 -25.95
CA ASP A 111 8.00 4.78 -27.14
C ASP A 111 7.16 3.52 -26.83
N ALA A 112 6.94 3.16 -25.56
CA ALA A 112 6.24 1.93 -25.19
C ALA A 112 4.93 2.21 -24.44
N LYS A 113 3.81 1.75 -25.01
CA LYS A 113 2.56 1.57 -24.25
C LYS A 113 2.82 0.53 -23.16
N GLY A 114 3.10 0.99 -21.95
CA GLY A 114 3.26 0.16 -20.77
C GLY A 114 1.90 -0.28 -20.24
N GLU A 115 1.76 -1.56 -19.92
CA GLU A 115 0.61 -2.10 -19.20
C GLU A 115 1.03 -2.31 -17.74
N LEU A 116 0.26 -1.75 -16.81
CA LEU A 116 0.45 -1.97 -15.37
C LEU A 116 -0.51 -3.06 -14.91
N SER A 117 0.04 -4.10 -14.28
CA SER A 117 -0.73 -5.19 -13.68
C SER A 117 -0.72 -5.07 -12.16
N MET A 118 -1.83 -5.47 -11.55
CA MET A 118 -1.95 -5.64 -10.11
C MET A 118 -2.58 -6.99 -9.81
N THR A 119 -2.02 -7.68 -8.83
CA THR A 119 -2.59 -8.91 -8.28
C THR A 119 -2.77 -8.74 -6.78
N VAL A 120 -3.96 -9.02 -6.28
CA VAL A 120 -4.22 -9.03 -4.83
C VAL A 120 -4.48 -10.47 -4.40
N LYS A 121 -3.65 -10.95 -3.49
CA LYS A 121 -3.82 -12.24 -2.82
C LYS A 121 -4.22 -11.96 -1.38
N THR A 122 -5.43 -12.37 -1.01
CA THR A 122 -5.96 -12.10 0.32
C THR A 122 -6.94 -13.19 0.76
N CYS A 123 -6.99 -13.45 2.06
CA CYS A 123 -8.06 -14.20 2.71
C CYS A 123 -9.21 -13.28 3.20
N TRP A 124 -9.04 -11.95 3.12
CA TRP A 124 -9.94 -10.93 3.67
C TRP A 124 -11.12 -10.57 2.76
N LYS A 125 -11.73 -11.57 2.12
CA LYS A 125 -12.72 -11.37 1.04
C LYS A 125 -13.89 -10.46 1.42
N ASP A 126 -14.25 -10.41 2.70
CA ASP A 126 -15.39 -9.64 3.18
C ASP A 126 -14.99 -8.28 3.82
N CYS A 127 -13.68 -8.02 4.00
CA CYS A 127 -13.19 -6.87 4.79
C CYS A 127 -12.44 -5.82 3.97
N LEU A 128 -12.05 -6.15 2.74
CA LEU A 128 -11.30 -5.25 1.85
C LEU A 128 -12.10 -4.92 0.59
N LEU A 129 -12.61 -3.69 0.52
CA LEU A 129 -13.26 -3.19 -0.69
C LEU A 129 -12.25 -2.42 -1.55
N ILE A 130 -11.92 -2.94 -2.72
CA ILE A 130 -10.96 -2.32 -3.63
C ILE A 130 -11.71 -1.52 -4.70
N GLN A 131 -11.42 -0.23 -4.80
CA GLN A 131 -11.89 0.59 -5.93
C GLN A 131 -11.04 0.34 -7.17
N GLY A 132 -9.72 0.23 -7.00
CA GLY A 132 -8.78 -0.08 -8.09
C GLY A 132 -7.40 0.57 -7.91
N ILE A 133 -6.73 0.78 -9.04
CA ILE A 133 -5.45 1.47 -9.13
C ILE A 133 -5.67 2.84 -9.74
N GLU A 134 -5.05 3.86 -9.15
CA GLU A 134 -4.99 5.20 -9.74
C GLU A 134 -3.54 5.52 -10.13
N ILE A 135 -3.33 6.04 -11.34
CA ILE A 135 -2.01 6.41 -11.85
C ILE A 135 -1.99 7.92 -12.05
N ARG A 136 -1.08 8.62 -11.36
CA ARG A 136 -1.00 10.10 -11.38
C ARG A 136 0.41 10.53 -11.79
N PRO A 137 0.59 11.61 -12.57
CA PRO A 137 1.90 12.21 -12.77
C PRO A 137 2.49 12.64 -11.42
N LYS A 138 3.77 12.35 -11.19
CA LYS A 138 4.50 12.88 -10.04
C LYS A 138 4.66 14.38 -10.23
N LYS A 139 4.22 15.18 -9.25
CA LYS A 139 4.51 16.62 -9.22
C LYS A 139 5.98 16.80 -8.85
N GLU A 140 6.67 17.64 -9.59
CA GLU A 140 8.07 18.02 -9.34
C GLU A 140 8.18 18.90 -8.09
#